data_AF-A0A485DA51-F1
#
_entry.id   AF-A0A485DA51-F1
#
_cell.length_a   1.000
_cell.length_b   1.000
_cell.length_c   1.000
_cell.angle_alpha   90.00
_cell.angle_beta   90.00
_cell.angle_gamma   90.00
#
_symmetry.space_group_name_H-M   'P 1'
#
loop_
_entity.id
_entity.type
_entity.pdbx_description
1 polymer ?
#
loop_
_entity_poly.entity_id
_entity_poly.type
_entity_poly.pdbx_seq_one_letter_code
_entity_poly.pdbx_strand_id
1 'polypeptide(L)'
;MPQDAIFFPGARASLHTAFHLCASSTLLAWDLLCLGRPVIGENFSHGALSNRLEVWMDDAPLLIERLHLADGRLASVAQYPWVGTLLFYPRQRSPA
;
A
#
# COMPACT_ATOMS: atom_id res chain seq x y z
N MET A 1 -9.36 -9.82 2.20
CA MET A 1 -8.71 -9.10 1.09
C MET A 1 -8.86 -7.62 1.40
N PRO A 2 -7.78 -6.83 1.42
CA PRO A 2 -7.90 -5.39 1.60
C PRO A 2 -8.77 -4.80 0.48
N GLN A 3 -9.63 -3.85 0.85
CA GLN A 3 -10.53 -3.18 -0.08
C GLN A 3 -9.76 -2.06 -0.79
N ASP A 4 -9.90 -1.97 -2.11
CA ASP A 4 -9.31 -0.87 -2.89
C ASP A 4 -9.81 0.48 -2.35
N ALA A 5 -8.89 1.44 -2.15
CA ALA A 5 -9.20 2.72 -1.53
C ALA A 5 -9.12 3.86 -2.54
N ILE A 6 -10.18 4.68 -2.61
CA ILE A 6 -10.23 5.88 -3.46
C ILE A 6 -10.16 7.14 -2.59
N PHE A 7 -9.16 7.98 -2.83
CA PHE A 7 -8.90 9.21 -2.06
C PHE A 7 -9.25 10.45 -2.88
N PHE A 8 -10.26 11.20 -2.44
CA PHE A 8 -10.72 12.39 -3.13
C PHE A 8 -9.87 13.61 -2.75
N PRO A 9 -9.87 14.69 -3.54
CA PRO A 9 -9.27 15.95 -3.14
C PRO A 9 -9.71 16.36 -1.73
N GLY A 10 -8.74 16.56 -0.84
CA GLY A 10 -8.98 16.98 0.55
C GLY A 10 -8.98 15.86 1.55
N ALA A 11 -8.89 14.60 1.09
CA ALA A 11 -8.75 13.47 1.99
C ALA A 11 -7.53 13.65 2.89
N ARG A 12 -7.73 13.36 4.18
CA ARG A 12 -6.70 13.27 5.20
C ARG A 12 -6.79 11.88 5.78
N ALA A 13 -5.93 10.98 5.30
CA ALA A 13 -6.03 9.56 5.60
C ALA A 13 -4.69 9.00 6.07
N SER A 14 -4.76 8.07 7.02
CA SER A 14 -3.63 7.25 7.43
C SER A 14 -4.04 5.79 7.36
N LEU A 15 -3.29 5.00 6.59
CA LEU A 15 -3.45 3.56 6.45
C LEU A 15 -2.24 2.88 7.07
N HIS A 16 -2.50 1.80 7.80
CA HIS A 16 -1.49 0.95 8.38
C HIS A 16 -1.93 -0.50 8.24
N THR A 17 -1.16 -1.25 7.46
CA THR A 17 -1.40 -2.67 7.19
C THR A 17 -0.15 -3.45 7.57
N ALA A 18 -0.28 -4.41 8.48
CA ALA A 18 0.82 -5.26 8.92
C ALA A 18 0.45 -6.74 8.81
N PHE A 19 1.28 -7.50 8.11
CA PHE A 19 1.18 -8.96 8.02
C PHE A 19 2.27 -9.59 8.88
N HIS A 20 1.87 -10.35 9.90
CA HIS A 20 2.78 -11.16 10.71
C HIS A 20 2.69 -12.61 10.25
N LEU A 21 3.78 -13.12 9.70
CA LEU A 21 3.89 -14.46 9.15
C LEU A 21 4.73 -15.34 10.08
N CYS A 22 4.47 -16.64 10.04
CA CYS A 22 5.42 -17.65 10.51
C CYS A 22 6.00 -18.41 9.31
N ALA A 23 7.07 -19.16 9.53
CA ALA A 23 7.74 -19.94 8.47
C ALA A 23 6.79 -20.83 7.62
N SER A 24 5.67 -21.28 8.20
CA SER A 24 4.68 -22.13 7.52
C SER A 24 3.61 -21.37 6.73
N SER A 25 3.53 -20.04 6.87
CA SER A 25 2.52 -19.21 6.23
C SER A 25 2.71 -19.07 4.73
N THR A 26 1.64 -18.75 4.02
CA THR A 26 1.68 -18.20 2.67
C THR A 26 0.89 -16.91 2.66
N LEU A 27 1.44 -15.85 2.06
CA LEU A 27 0.77 -14.57 1.87
C LEU A 27 0.57 -14.30 0.38
N LEU A 28 -0.67 -14.03 0.01
CA LEU A 28 -1.03 -13.32 -1.22
C LEU A 28 -1.92 -12.16 -0.80
N ALA A 29 -1.43 -10.94 -1.00
CA ALA A 29 -2.14 -9.71 -0.65
C ALA A 29 -1.75 -8.61 -1.62
N TRP A 30 -2.54 -7.55 -1.66
CA TRP A 30 -2.17 -6.32 -2.36
C TRP A 30 -2.62 -5.12 -1.55
N ASP A 31 -2.13 -3.95 -1.92
CA ASP A 31 -2.69 -2.67 -1.51
C ASP A 31 -2.81 -1.80 -2.76
N LEU A 32 -3.97 -1.21 -3.01
CA LEU A 32 -4.24 -0.43 -4.21
C LEU A 32 -4.94 0.87 -3.84
N LEU A 33 -4.28 1.99 -4.18
CA LEU A 33 -4.71 3.34 -3.85
C LEU A 33 -5.03 4.08 -5.15
N CYS A 34 -6.29 4.50 -5.29
CA CYS A 34 -6.73 5.40 -6.34
C CYS A 34 -6.68 6.85 -5.82
N LEU A 35 -5.93 7.70 -6.52
CA LEU A 35 -5.62 9.07 -6.10
C LEU A 35 -6.44 10.07 -6.92
N GLY A 36 -7.73 10.15 -6.59
CA GLY A 36 -8.72 11.01 -7.24
C GLY A 36 -9.86 10.19 -7.87
N ARG A 37 -10.52 10.74 -8.88
CA ARG A 37 -11.55 10.09 -9.70
C ARG A 37 -11.13 10.11 -11.17
N PRO A 38 -10.33 9.12 -11.63
CA PRO A 38 -9.73 9.11 -12.98
C PRO A 38 -10.76 9.16 -14.11
N VAL A 39 -11.93 8.53 -13.91
CA VAL A 39 -13.02 8.47 -14.92
C VAL A 39 -13.50 9.87 -15.33
N ILE A 40 -13.40 10.86 -14.43
CA ILE A 40 -13.79 12.25 -14.71
C ILE A 40 -12.57 13.20 -14.75
N GLY A 41 -11.34 12.66 -14.78
CA GLY A 41 -10.12 13.44 -14.81
C GLY A 41 -9.79 14.22 -13.52
N GLU A 42 -10.40 13.87 -12.39
CA GLU A 42 -10.09 14.52 -11.12
C GLU A 42 -8.90 13.82 -10.45
N ASN A 43 -7.83 14.57 -10.18
CA ASN A 43 -6.67 14.06 -9.45
C ASN A 43 -6.73 14.47 -7.97
N PHE A 44 -6.05 13.71 -7.11
CA PHE A 44 -5.79 14.11 -5.73
C PHE A 44 -4.93 15.39 -5.70
N SER A 45 -5.57 16.56 -5.61
CA SER A 45 -4.93 17.88 -5.78
C SER A 45 -4.51 18.56 -4.48
N HIS A 46 -5.10 18.17 -3.35
CA HIS A 46 -4.73 18.66 -2.02
C HIS A 46 -5.13 17.64 -0.95
N GLY A 47 -4.55 17.74 0.25
CA GLY A 47 -4.80 16.81 1.36
C GLY A 47 -3.53 16.13 1.84
N ALA A 48 -3.69 15.06 2.62
CA ALA A 48 -2.58 14.28 3.15
C ALA A 48 -2.91 12.79 3.19
N LEU A 49 -2.01 11.96 2.66
CA LEU A 49 -2.09 10.51 2.73
C LEU A 49 -0.79 9.97 3.31
N SER A 50 -0.91 9.18 4.37
CA SER A 50 0.18 8.31 4.84
C SER A 50 -0.26 6.87 4.74
N ASN A 51 0.45 6.07 3.95
CA ASN A 51 0.25 4.64 3.89
C ASN A 51 1.50 3.91 4.38
N ARG A 52 1.32 2.96 5.28
CA ARG A 52 2.38 2.10 5.82
C ARG A 52 1.97 0.65 5.63
N LEU A 53 2.77 -0.08 4.86
CA LEU A 53 2.55 -1.50 4.56
C LEU A 53 3.74 -2.30 5.06
N GLU A 54 3.48 -3.34 5.84
CA GLU A 54 4.52 -4.11 6.52
C GLU A 54 4.31 -5.61 6.39
N VAL A 55 5.42 -6.33 6.24
CA VAL A 55 5.48 -7.79 6.32
C VAL A 55 6.59 -8.17 7.29
N TRP A 56 6.23 -8.99 8.27
CA TRP A 56 7.11 -9.51 9.30
C TRP A 56 7.10 -11.04 9.26
N MET A 57 8.23 -11.69 9.51
CA MET A 57 8.34 -13.14 9.67
C MET A 57 9.06 -13.44 10.97
N ASP A 58 8.38 -14.13 11.88
CA ASP A 58 8.92 -14.49 13.21
C ASP A 58 9.59 -13.27 13.89
N ASP A 59 8.85 -12.16 13.94
CA ASP A 59 9.25 -10.83 14.46
C ASP A 59 10.41 -10.12 13.73
N ALA A 60 10.96 -10.70 12.67
CA ALA A 60 11.93 -10.04 11.80
C ALA A 60 11.21 -9.31 10.64
N PRO A 61 11.56 -8.03 10.35
CA PRO A 61 10.95 -7.31 9.25
C PRO A 61 11.45 -7.85 7.91
N LEU A 62 10.51 -8.20 7.01
CA LEU A 62 10.81 -8.57 5.62
C LEU A 62 10.58 -7.39 4.66
N LEU A 63 9.54 -6.60 4.90
CA LEU A 63 9.20 -5.43 4.11
C LEU A 63 8.60 -4.34 4.99
N ILE A 64 9.04 -3.11 4.79
CA ILE A 64 8.42 -1.90 5.34
C ILE A 64 8.35 -0.87 4.22
N GLU A 65 7.16 -0.65 3.69
CA GLU A 65 6.88 0.37 2.69
C GLU A 65 6.16 1.55 3.32
N ARG A 66 6.53 2.76 2.88
CA ARG A 66 5.94 4.01 3.35
C ARG A 66 5.69 4.92 2.16
N LEU A 67 4.42 5.24 1.94
CA LEU A 67 4.01 6.27 0.99
C LEU A 67 3.48 7.47 1.76
N HIS A 68 4.05 8.63 1.49
CA HIS A 68 3.57 9.91 1.99
C HIS A 68 3.25 10.81 0.80
N LEU A 69 2.00 11.23 0.68
CA LEU A 69 1.55 12.24 -0.27
C LEU A 69 0.99 13.42 0.51
N ALA A 70 1.41 14.62 0.13
CA ALA A 70 0.92 15.86 0.71
C ALA A 70 0.74 16.90 -0.40
N ASP A 71 -0.22 17.80 -0.20
CA ASP A 71 -0.46 18.96 -1.07
C ASP A 71 -0.67 18.58 -2.55
N GLY A 72 -1.27 17.41 -2.79
CA GLY A 72 -1.52 16.87 -4.12
C GLY A 72 -0.26 16.53 -4.94
N ARG A 73 0.92 16.45 -4.30
CA ARG A 73 2.17 16.15 -5.00
C ARG A 73 2.27 14.66 -5.32
N LEU A 74 2.03 14.31 -6.59
CA LEU A 74 2.06 12.92 -7.09
C LEU A 74 3.41 12.50 -7.69
N ALA A 75 4.49 13.27 -7.48
CA ALA A 75 5.80 12.98 -8.08
C ALA A 75 6.37 11.62 -7.63
N SER A 76 6.14 11.22 -6.39
CA SER A 76 6.57 9.92 -5.84
C SER A 76 5.87 8.72 -6.47
N VAL A 77 4.75 8.94 -7.16
CA VAL A 77 3.99 7.93 -7.91
C VAL A 77 4.01 8.21 -9.42
N ALA A 78 5.05 8.90 -9.89
CA ALA A 78 5.26 9.24 -11.29
C ALA A 78 4.06 9.95 -11.97
N GLN A 79 3.31 10.74 -11.20
CA GLN A 79 2.11 11.45 -11.65
C GLN A 79 0.95 10.55 -12.12
N TYR A 80 0.97 9.26 -11.78
CA TYR A 80 -0.16 8.36 -12.04
C TYR A 80 -1.21 8.45 -10.94
N PRO A 81 -2.51 8.32 -11.27
CA PRO A 81 -3.59 8.37 -10.29
C PRO A 81 -3.82 7.01 -9.60
N TRP A 82 -2.89 6.07 -9.75
CA TRP A 82 -2.94 4.74 -9.16
C TRP A 82 -1.55 4.36 -8.67
N VAL A 83 -1.49 3.83 -7.47
CA VAL A 83 -0.28 3.20 -6.92
C VAL A 83 -0.71 1.96 -6.13
N GLY A 84 0.07 0.90 -6.22
CA GLY A 84 -0.21 -0.29 -5.44
C GLY A 84 0.99 -1.20 -5.32
N THR A 85 0.91 -2.07 -4.31
CA THR A 85 1.90 -3.08 -4.00
C THR A 85 1.23 -4.44 -4.05
N LEU A 86 1.81 -5.39 -4.77
CA LEU A 86 1.40 -6.80 -4.75
C LEU A 86 2.43 -7.59 -3.95
N LEU A 87 1.94 -8.34 -2.97
CA LEU A 87 2.75 -9.16 -2.08
C LEU A 87 2.50 -10.63 -2.36
N PHE A 88 3.58 -11.36 -2.61
CA PHE A 88 3.57 -12.81 -2.73
C PHE A 88 4.72 -13.41 -1.91
N TYR A 89 4.39 -13.99 -0.76
CA TYR A 89 5.33 -14.71 0.11
C TYR A 89 4.88 -16.17 0.19
N PRO A 90 5.41 -17.06 -0.66
CA PRO A 90 5.10 -18.48 -0.58
C PRO A 90 5.71 -19.10 0.67
N ARG A 91 5.09 -20.17 1.16
CA ARG A 91 5.66 -20.98 2.25
C ARG A 91 7.08 -21.43 1.89
N GLN A 92 8.05 -21.11 2.75
CA GLN A 92 9.40 -21.64 2.60
C GLN A 92 9.41 -23.13 2.98
N ARG A 93 9.97 -23.98 2.14
CA ARG A 93 10.22 -25.39 2.50
C ARG A 93 11.50 -25.44 3.31
N SER A 94 11.47 -26.08 4.47
CA SER A 94 12.70 -26.40 5.19
C SER A 94 13.64 -27.21 4.28
N PRO A 95 14.94 -26.91 4.25
CA PRO A 95 15.89 -27.80 3.58
C PRO A 95 15.85 -29.17 4.26
N ALA A 96 15.76 -30.23 3.44
CA ALA A 96 15.80 -31.63 3.88
C ALA A 96 17.22 -32.05 4.25
#